data_AF-A0A835UJ48-F1
#
_entry.id   AF-A0A835UJ48-F1
#
_cell.length_a   1.000
_cell.length_b   1.000
_cell.length_c   1.000
_cell.angle_alpha   90.00
_cell.angle_beta   90.00
_cell.angle_gamma   90.00
#
_symmetry.space_group_name_H-M   'P 1'
#
loop_
_entity.id
_entity.type
_entity.pdbx_description
1 polymer ?
#
loop_
_entity_poly.entity_id
_entity_poly.type
_entity_poly.pdbx_seq_one_letter_code
_entity_poly.pdbx_strand_id
1 'polypeptide(L)'
;MGYLPQAMVNYLALLGWGDGTDNEIFTMNQLVEKFSIDRVNKSGAVFDSAKLRWMNGQHLRALPAEQLMMLLGERWKSVGLLIESEGMFVKEATELLKDGIELLTDADTALSNLLSYPLHSTLARKGPRSRDEWQHGFDIQSWLMRSSWPTNRFQDIGRKVHGPEMSGSMVLIYKSWLMRSSWPTNRFQDIGRKVQNSEGNRLGSIETT
;
A
#
# COMPACT_ATOMS: atom_id res chain seq x y z
N MET A 1 12.58 -5.34 -28.47
CA MET A 1 13.40 -5.43 -27.25
C MET A 1 13.24 -4.13 -26.49
N GLY A 2 12.74 -4.14 -25.25
CA GLY A 2 12.28 -2.95 -24.51
C GLY A 2 13.36 -2.20 -23.73
N TYR A 3 14.57 -2.10 -24.28
CA TYR A 3 15.70 -1.41 -23.65
C TYR A 3 15.66 0.09 -23.93
N LEU A 4 16.04 0.88 -22.93
CA LEU A 4 16.25 2.31 -23.04
C LEU A 4 17.59 2.60 -23.75
N PRO A 5 17.66 3.60 -24.64
CA PRO A 5 18.90 4.00 -25.27
C PRO A 5 19.98 4.39 -24.25
N GLN A 6 19.62 5.07 -23.16
CA GLN A 6 20.59 5.49 -22.14
C GLN A 6 21.20 4.30 -21.41
N ALA A 7 20.41 3.28 -21.10
CA ALA A 7 20.89 2.05 -20.46
C ALA A 7 21.85 1.28 -21.37
N MET A 8 21.53 1.21 -22.67
CA MET A 8 22.40 0.58 -23.66
C MET A 8 23.76 1.29 -23.75
N VAL A 9 23.75 2.63 -23.81
CA VAL A 9 25.00 3.41 -23.85
C VAL A 9 25.80 3.22 -22.57
N ASN A 10 25.16 3.27 -21.40
CA ASN A 10 25.82 3.03 -20.12
C ASN A 10 26.47 1.63 -20.05
N TYR A 11 25.73 0.61 -20.49
CA TYR A 11 26.22 -0.76 -20.52
C TYR A 11 27.43 -0.91 -21.46
N LEU A 12 27.32 -0.40 -22.69
CA LEU A 12 28.40 -0.46 -23.67
C LEU A 12 29.63 0.33 -23.23
N ALA A 13 29.44 1.46 -22.53
CA ALA A 13 30.54 2.22 -21.97
C ALA A 13 31.33 1.42 -20.92
N LEU A 14 30.66 0.61 -20.11
CA LEU A 14 31.31 -0.22 -19.09
C LEU A 14 31.97 -1.50 -19.64
N LEU A 15 31.79 -1.78 -20.94
CA LEU A 15 32.48 -2.87 -21.61
C LEU A 15 33.95 -2.49 -21.87
N GLY A 16 34.79 -2.71 -20.86
CA GLY A 16 36.22 -2.46 -20.94
C GLY A 16 36.65 -1.09 -20.44
N TRP A 17 35.76 -0.32 -19.81
CA TRP A 17 36.09 0.94 -19.13
C TRP A 17 35.39 1.02 -17.77
N GLY A 18 35.99 1.76 -16.83
CA GLY A 18 35.39 2.07 -15.54
C GLY A 18 35.94 3.38 -14.96
N ASP A 19 35.14 4.05 -14.13
CA ASP A 19 35.52 5.33 -13.52
C ASP A 19 36.42 5.18 -12.28
N GLY A 20 36.96 3.99 -12.05
CA GLY A 20 37.81 3.65 -10.90
C GLY A 20 37.05 3.43 -9.59
N THR A 21 35.72 3.45 -9.64
CA THR A 21 34.83 3.15 -8.51
C THR A 21 33.94 1.95 -8.82
N ASP A 22 33.15 1.52 -7.84
CA ASP A 22 32.13 0.47 -8.00
C ASP A 22 30.81 0.99 -8.61
N ASN A 23 30.77 2.24 -9.09
CA ASN A 23 29.56 2.77 -9.72
C ASN A 23 29.34 2.14 -11.11
N GLU A 24 28.13 1.65 -11.35
CA GLU A 24 27.75 1.06 -12.64
C GLU A 24 26.63 1.83 -13.35
N ILE A 25 26.01 2.81 -12.69
CA ILE A 25 24.90 3.57 -13.26
C ILE A 25 25.38 5.00 -13.57
N PHE A 26 25.45 5.32 -14.85
CA PHE A 26 25.84 6.64 -15.33
C PHE A 26 24.79 7.22 -16.27
N THR A 27 24.53 8.51 -16.12
CA THR A 27 23.86 9.31 -17.14
C THR A 27 24.83 9.63 -18.28
N MET A 28 24.29 10.01 -19.45
CA MET A 28 25.12 10.42 -20.59
C MET A 28 26.09 11.56 -20.22
N ASN A 29 25.64 12.54 -19.45
CA ASN A 29 26.48 13.66 -19.02
C ASN A 29 27.63 13.19 -18.12
N GLN A 30 27.36 12.27 -17.19
CA GLN A 30 28.39 11.71 -16.32
C GLN A 30 29.41 10.87 -17.10
N LEU A 31 28.97 10.14 -18.13
CA LEU A 31 29.89 9.44 -19.03
C LEU A 31 30.79 10.43 -19.76
N VAL A 32 30.23 11.49 -20.35
CA VAL A 32 31.01 12.52 -21.06
C VAL A 32 32.04 13.18 -20.14
N GLU A 33 31.68 13.46 -18.89
CA GLU A 33 32.57 14.11 -17.92
C GLU A 33 33.68 13.17 -17.41
N LYS A 34 33.36 11.91 -17.15
CA LYS A 34 34.28 10.96 -16.51
C LYS A 34 35.10 10.12 -17.48
N PHE A 35 34.62 9.95 -18.72
CA PHE A 35 35.24 9.06 -19.68
C PHE A 35 36.65 9.53 -20.03
N SER A 36 37.60 8.59 -19.96
CA SER A 36 38.98 8.80 -20.37
C SER A 36 39.52 7.54 -21.01
N ILE A 37 40.22 7.72 -22.13
CA ILE A 37 40.84 6.64 -22.89
C ILE A 37 41.91 5.89 -22.06
N ASP A 38 42.55 6.58 -21.11
CA ASP A 38 43.62 6.00 -20.28
C ASP A 38 43.12 4.88 -19.36
N ARG A 39 41.80 4.81 -19.12
CA ARG A 39 41.15 3.80 -18.27
C ARG A 39 40.46 2.69 -19.06
N VAL A 40 40.70 2.63 -20.38
CA VAL A 40 40.19 1.54 -21.21
C VAL A 40 41.12 0.34 -21.09
N ASN A 41 40.58 -0.78 -20.63
CA ASN A 41 41.29 -2.04 -20.41
C ASN A 41 41.34 -2.87 -21.69
N LYS A 42 42.45 -3.60 -21.91
CA LYS A 42 42.64 -4.49 -23.07
C LYS A 42 41.95 -5.86 -22.95
N SER A 43 41.32 -6.15 -21.81
CA SER A 43 40.58 -7.39 -21.60
C SER A 43 39.38 -7.47 -22.54
N GLY A 44 39.12 -8.65 -23.13
CA GLY A 44 37.93 -8.86 -23.94
C GLY A 44 36.65 -8.63 -23.14
N ALA A 45 35.80 -7.72 -23.62
CA ALA A 45 34.50 -7.49 -23.02
C ALA A 45 33.56 -8.66 -23.36
N VAL A 46 32.95 -9.25 -22.33
CA VAL A 46 31.94 -10.30 -22.47
C VAL A 46 30.57 -9.69 -22.32
N PHE A 47 29.68 -9.97 -23.28
CA PHE A 47 28.30 -9.55 -23.21
C PHE A 47 27.53 -10.39 -22.16
N ASP A 48 26.86 -9.68 -21.26
CA ASP A 48 26.03 -10.18 -20.17
C ASP A 48 24.65 -9.52 -20.28
N SER A 49 23.69 -10.31 -20.76
CA SER A 49 22.31 -9.86 -20.96
C SER A 49 21.58 -9.62 -19.63
N ALA A 50 21.92 -10.35 -18.58
CA ALA A 50 21.29 -10.18 -17.27
C ALA A 50 21.73 -8.85 -16.64
N LYS A 51 23.02 -8.50 -16.74
CA LYS A 51 23.54 -7.20 -16.30
C LYS A 51 22.91 -6.04 -17.08
N LEU A 52 22.81 -6.16 -18.41
CA LEU A 52 22.15 -5.14 -19.23
C LEU A 52 20.68 -4.94 -18.82
N ARG A 53 19.95 -6.04 -18.57
CA ARG A 53 18.55 -6.00 -18.14
C ARG A 53 18.37 -5.33 -16.78
N TRP A 54 19.17 -5.72 -15.78
CA TRP A 54 19.17 -5.08 -14.46
C TRP A 54 19.46 -3.57 -14.58
N MET A 55 20.50 -3.22 -15.34
CA MET A 55 20.89 -1.83 -15.57
C MET A 55 19.77 -1.03 -16.23
N ASN A 56 19.07 -1.63 -17.20
CA ASN A 56 17.90 -1.01 -17.81
C ASN A 56 16.79 -0.71 -16.79
N GLY A 57 16.53 -1.62 -15.86
CA GLY A 57 15.60 -1.39 -14.75
C GLY A 57 16.01 -0.26 -13.82
N GLN A 58 17.31 -0.04 -13.59
CA GLN A 58 17.80 1.12 -12.83
C GLN A 58 17.54 2.43 -13.60
N HIS A 59 17.81 2.44 -14.90
CA HIS A 59 17.54 3.60 -15.75
C HIS A 59 16.05 3.92 -15.85
N LEU A 60 15.18 2.92 -15.97
CA LEU A 60 13.73 3.10 -15.97
C LEU A 60 13.22 3.76 -14.69
N ARG A 61 13.67 3.28 -13.52
CA ARG A 61 13.28 3.86 -12.22
C ARG A 61 13.84 5.26 -11.98
N ALA A 62 14.95 5.61 -12.63
CA ALA A 62 15.54 6.94 -12.55
C ALA A 62 14.89 7.98 -13.48
N LEU A 63 14.02 7.56 -14.43
CA LEU A 63 13.33 8.49 -15.31
C LEU A 63 12.33 9.37 -14.52
N PRO A 64 12.13 10.63 -14.93
CA PRO A 64 11.01 11.44 -14.47
C PRO A 64 9.68 10.71 -14.71
N ALA A 65 8.76 10.81 -13.75
CA ALA A 65 7.48 10.11 -13.80
C ALA A 65 6.68 10.45 -15.06
N GLU A 66 6.68 11.72 -15.48
CA GLU A 66 6.01 12.19 -16.69
C GLU A 66 6.62 11.55 -17.95
N GLN A 67 7.95 11.42 -17.99
CA GLN A 67 8.64 10.80 -19.13
C GLN A 67 8.35 9.30 -19.21
N LEU A 68 8.36 8.60 -18.08
CA LEU A 68 8.02 7.19 -18.03
C LEU A 68 6.56 6.97 -18.45
N MET A 69 5.64 7.81 -17.97
CA MET A 69 4.22 7.76 -18.33
C MET A 69 4.01 7.92 -19.85
N MET A 70 4.68 8.89 -20.48
CA MET A 70 4.60 9.06 -21.94
C MET A 70 5.12 7.83 -22.70
N LEU A 71 6.27 7.28 -22.27
CA LEU A 71 6.87 6.10 -22.91
C LEU A 71 5.97 4.86 -22.82
N LEU A 72 5.40 4.60 -21.64
CA LEU A 72 4.51 3.46 -21.41
C LEU A 72 3.15 3.68 -22.07
N GLY A 73 2.59 4.88 -21.99
CA GLY A 73 1.31 5.24 -22.61
C GLY A 73 1.32 5.07 -24.12
N GLU A 74 2.30 5.66 -24.82
CA GLU A 74 2.47 5.50 -26.27
C GLU A 74 2.69 4.03 -26.64
N ARG A 75 3.46 3.30 -25.82
CA ARG A 75 3.68 1.87 -26.02
C ARG A 75 2.37 1.09 -25.92
N TRP A 76 1.61 1.25 -24.84
CA TRP A 76 0.35 0.53 -24.62
C TRP A 76 -0.69 0.84 -25.70
N LYS A 77 -0.71 2.08 -26.21
CA LYS A 77 -1.50 2.45 -27.38
C LYS A 77 -1.03 1.73 -28.64
N SER A 78 0.28 1.70 -28.90
CA SER A 78 0.85 1.05 -30.09
C SER A 78 0.60 -0.46 -30.16
N VAL A 79 0.56 -1.13 -29.01
CA VAL A 79 0.28 -2.59 -28.93
C VAL A 79 -1.22 -2.90 -28.83
N GLY A 80 -2.08 -1.88 -28.78
CA GLY A 80 -3.54 -2.04 -28.70
C GLY A 80 -4.08 -2.42 -27.32
N LEU A 81 -3.31 -2.23 -26.25
CA LEU A 81 -3.80 -2.43 -24.88
C LEU A 81 -4.68 -1.27 -24.42
N LEU A 82 -4.40 -0.04 -24.88
CA LEU A 82 -5.16 1.16 -24.57
C LEU A 82 -5.52 1.92 -25.85
N ILE A 83 -6.62 2.68 -25.79
CA ILE A 83 -7.05 3.57 -26.88
C ILE A 83 -6.30 4.91 -26.79
N GLU A 84 -6.18 5.43 -25.57
CA GLU A 84 -5.48 6.67 -25.26
C GLU A 84 -4.13 6.39 -24.62
N SER A 85 -3.12 7.19 -24.98
CA SER A 85 -1.76 7.11 -24.43
C SER A 85 -1.58 7.97 -23.19
N GLU A 86 -2.59 8.75 -22.80
CA GLU A 86 -2.54 9.68 -21.68
C GLU A 86 -3.78 9.53 -20.78
N GLY A 87 -3.71 10.16 -19.61
CA GLY A 87 -4.84 10.25 -18.68
C GLY A 87 -4.56 9.60 -17.32
N MET A 88 -5.56 9.69 -16.44
CA MET A 88 -5.43 9.24 -15.04
C MET A 88 -5.09 7.75 -14.95
N PHE A 89 -5.73 6.90 -15.76
CA PHE A 89 -5.43 5.47 -15.76
C PHE A 89 -3.97 5.17 -16.11
N VAL A 90 -3.42 5.81 -17.16
CA VAL A 90 -2.03 5.61 -17.58
C VAL A 90 -1.07 6.03 -16.47
N LYS A 91 -1.36 7.16 -15.81
CA LYS A 91 -0.58 7.64 -14.67
C LYS A 91 -0.57 6.63 -13.52
N GLU A 92 -1.74 6.18 -13.07
CA GLU A 92 -1.85 5.23 -11.95
C GLU A 92 -1.23 3.86 -12.30
N ALA A 93 -1.45 3.37 -13.52
CA ALA A 93 -0.85 2.12 -13.99
C ALA A 93 0.68 2.22 -14.07
N THR A 94 1.20 3.36 -14.53
CA THR A 94 2.66 3.62 -14.57
C THR A 94 3.23 3.62 -13.16
N GLU A 95 2.61 4.35 -12.23
CA GLU A 95 3.05 4.45 -10.85
C GLU A 95 3.04 3.08 -10.13
N LEU A 96 2.05 2.24 -10.42
CA LEU A 96 1.96 0.88 -9.88
C LEU A 96 3.05 -0.06 -10.43
N LEU A 97 3.42 0.09 -11.70
CA LEU A 97 4.30 -0.85 -12.39
C LEU A 97 5.78 -0.44 -12.37
N LYS A 98 6.11 0.84 -12.15
CA LYS A 98 7.47 1.39 -12.31
C LYS A 98 8.56 0.64 -11.55
N ASP A 99 8.25 0.10 -10.37
CA ASP A 99 9.22 -0.59 -9.52
C ASP A 99 9.37 -2.09 -9.85
N GLY A 100 8.43 -2.64 -10.62
CA GLY A 100 8.37 -4.07 -10.98
C GLY A 100 8.83 -4.40 -12.39
N ILE A 101 9.21 -3.41 -13.20
CA ILE A 101 9.60 -3.60 -14.60
C ILE A 101 11.11 -3.38 -14.82
N GLU A 102 11.72 -4.23 -15.63
CA GLU A 102 13.12 -4.06 -16.05
C GLU A 102 13.22 -3.71 -17.53
N LEU A 103 12.20 -4.01 -18.33
CA LEU A 103 12.04 -3.62 -19.72
C LEU A 103 10.69 -2.94 -19.95
N LEU A 104 10.61 -2.08 -20.96
CA LEU A 104 9.33 -1.52 -21.41
C LEU A 104 8.32 -2.60 -21.83
N THR A 105 8.80 -3.72 -22.35
CA THR A 105 7.96 -4.88 -22.74
C THR A 105 7.34 -5.60 -21.54
N ASP A 106 7.99 -5.55 -20.38
CA ASP A 106 7.46 -6.20 -19.17
C ASP A 106 6.18 -5.51 -18.71
N ALA A 107 6.09 -4.19 -18.92
CA ALA A 107 4.93 -3.38 -18.60
C ALA A 107 3.68 -3.84 -19.38
N ASP A 108 3.82 -4.29 -20.63
CA ASP A 108 2.71 -4.80 -21.44
C ASP A 108 2.10 -6.05 -20.80
N THR A 109 2.97 -6.99 -20.41
CA THR A 109 2.56 -8.25 -19.79
C THR A 109 1.96 -8.01 -18.42
N ALA A 110 2.58 -7.15 -17.62
CA ALA A 110 2.09 -6.79 -16.29
C ALA A 110 0.72 -6.10 -16.36
N LEU A 111 0.55 -5.14 -17.27
CA LEU A 111 -0.73 -4.45 -17.45
C LEU A 111 -1.80 -5.42 -17.98
N SER A 112 -1.47 -6.25 -18.97
CA SER A 112 -2.40 -7.23 -19.54
C SER A 112 -2.89 -8.22 -18.47
N ASN A 113 -2.00 -8.71 -17.62
CA ASN A 113 -2.34 -9.59 -16.50
C ASN A 113 -3.22 -8.88 -15.47
N LEU A 114 -2.91 -7.63 -15.15
CA LEU A 114 -3.69 -6.83 -14.21
C LEU A 114 -5.12 -6.58 -14.73
N LEU A 115 -5.26 -6.25 -16.02
CA LEU A 115 -6.55 -6.02 -16.66
C LEU A 115 -7.38 -7.31 -16.85
N SER A 116 -6.70 -8.44 -17.04
CA SER A 116 -7.34 -9.75 -17.19
C SER A 116 -7.68 -10.41 -15.85
N TYR A 117 -7.22 -9.84 -14.73
CA TYR A 117 -7.49 -10.39 -13.40
C TYR A 117 -9.00 -10.42 -13.13
N PRO A 118 -9.57 -11.55 -12.66
CA PRO A 118 -11.02 -11.69 -12.51
C PRO A 118 -11.49 -11.04 -11.20
N LEU A 119 -11.30 -9.73 -11.09
CA LEU A 119 -11.49 -8.91 -9.89
C LEU A 119 -12.85 -9.16 -9.24
N HIS A 120 -13.93 -9.14 -10.02
CA HIS A 120 -15.28 -9.37 -9.50
C HIS A 120 -15.49 -10.76 -8.89
N SER A 121 -14.79 -11.77 -9.39
CA SER A 121 -14.86 -13.14 -8.84
C SER A 121 -14.01 -13.28 -7.57
N THR A 122 -12.87 -12.58 -7.48
CA THR A 122 -11.98 -12.62 -6.30
C THR A 122 -12.49 -11.75 -5.16
N LEU A 123 -13.23 -10.67 -5.46
CA LEU A 123 -13.90 -9.84 -4.46
C LEU A 123 -15.06 -10.56 -3.73
N ALA A 124 -14.99 -11.89 -3.60
CA ALA A 124 -15.84 -12.79 -2.84
C ALA A 124 -15.80 -12.50 -1.33
N ARG A 125 -16.05 -11.26 -0.93
CA ARG A 125 -16.68 -11.00 0.34
C ARG A 125 -18.15 -11.38 0.17
N LYS A 126 -18.51 -12.58 0.65
CA LYS A 126 -19.88 -12.76 1.19
C LYS A 126 -20.12 -11.55 2.10
N GLY A 127 -21.25 -10.86 1.94
CA GLY A 127 -21.61 -9.67 2.72
C GLY A 127 -21.36 -9.84 4.22
N PRO A 128 -21.40 -8.76 5.04
CA PRO A 128 -21.06 -8.83 6.46
C PRO A 128 -21.60 -10.12 7.10
N ARG A 129 -20.68 -10.95 7.60
CA ARG A 129 -20.98 -12.26 8.22
C ARG A 129 -22.24 -12.10 9.05
N SER A 130 -23.33 -12.79 8.66
CA SER A 130 -24.67 -12.51 9.20
C SER A 130 -24.62 -12.56 10.72
N ARG A 131 -25.47 -11.76 11.38
CA ARG A 131 -25.57 -11.71 12.85
C ARG A 131 -25.82 -13.10 13.46
N ASP A 132 -26.39 -14.01 12.67
CA ASP A 132 -26.82 -15.34 13.08
C ASP A 132 -25.68 -16.38 13.09
N GLU A 133 -24.66 -16.23 12.23
CA GLU A 133 -23.48 -17.13 12.24
C GLU A 133 -22.59 -16.95 13.50
N TRP A 134 -22.71 -15.82 14.20
CA TRP A 134 -22.01 -15.59 15.47
C TRP A 134 -22.54 -16.46 16.63
N GLN A 135 -23.75 -17.02 16.51
CA GLN A 135 -24.35 -17.79 17.60
C GLN A 135 -23.87 -19.25 17.66
N HIS A 136 -23.23 -19.78 16.62
CA HIS A 136 -22.92 -21.23 16.56
C HIS A 136 -21.42 -21.53 16.44
N GLY A 137 -20.59 -20.55 16.07
CA GLY A 137 -19.15 -20.77 15.82
C GLY A 137 -18.19 -20.26 16.90
N PHE A 138 -18.64 -19.41 17.82
CA PHE A 138 -17.80 -18.91 18.90
C PHE A 138 -18.47 -19.25 20.23
N ASP A 139 -18.06 -20.37 20.82
CA ASP A 139 -18.42 -20.68 22.19
C ASP A 139 -17.68 -19.73 23.14
N ILE A 140 -18.29 -18.57 23.34
CA ILE A 140 -17.80 -17.52 24.22
C ILE A 140 -17.63 -18.05 25.65
N GLN A 141 -18.43 -19.03 26.09
CA GLN A 141 -18.30 -19.66 27.41
C GLN A 141 -17.02 -20.49 27.48
N SER A 142 -16.76 -21.35 26.51
CA SER A 142 -15.52 -22.13 26.46
C SER A 142 -14.27 -21.25 26.29
N TRP A 143 -14.35 -20.17 25.51
CA TRP A 143 -13.24 -19.22 25.33
C TRP A 143 -12.96 -18.37 26.58
N LEU A 144 -14.01 -17.89 27.26
CA LEU A 144 -13.89 -17.17 28.54
C LEU A 144 -13.42 -18.10 29.67
N MET A 145 -13.85 -19.36 29.69
CA MET A 145 -13.41 -20.35 30.69
C MET A 145 -11.98 -20.85 30.47
N ARG A 146 -11.51 -20.92 29.21
CA ARG A 146 -10.10 -21.26 28.88
C ARG A 146 -9.12 -20.15 29.14
N SER A 147 -9.57 -18.90 29.16
CA SER A 147 -8.71 -17.76 29.41
C SER A 147 -8.80 -17.39 30.88
N SER A 148 -7.79 -17.82 31.65
CA SER A 148 -7.65 -17.57 33.08
C SER A 148 -7.36 -16.09 33.36
N TRP A 149 -8.36 -15.24 33.18
CA TRP A 149 -8.31 -13.82 33.51
C TRP A 149 -8.63 -13.62 35.01
N PRO A 150 -7.82 -12.87 35.77
CA PRO A 150 -8.18 -12.48 37.13
C PRO A 150 -9.37 -11.50 37.10
N THR A 151 -10.34 -11.73 37.99
CA THR A 151 -11.66 -11.07 38.07
C THR A 151 -11.62 -9.53 38.13
N ASN A 152 -10.50 -8.92 38.53
CA ASN A 152 -10.39 -7.48 38.74
C ASN A 152 -9.97 -6.64 37.51
N ARG A 153 -9.82 -7.21 36.31
CA ARG A 153 -9.48 -6.41 35.11
C ARG A 153 -10.66 -5.86 34.30
N PHE A 154 -11.90 -6.26 34.58
CA PHE A 154 -13.06 -5.79 33.81
C PHE A 154 -13.54 -4.38 34.21
N GLN A 155 -13.28 -3.95 35.45
CA GLN A 155 -13.59 -2.58 35.89
C GLN A 155 -12.65 -1.53 35.28
N ASP A 156 -11.45 -1.96 34.87
CA ASP A 156 -10.42 -1.07 34.29
C ASP A 156 -10.64 -0.84 32.79
N ILE A 157 -11.26 -1.81 32.11
CA ILE A 157 -11.71 -1.65 30.73
C ILE A 157 -12.69 -0.48 30.65
N GLY A 158 -13.67 -0.42 31.57
CA GLY A 158 -14.68 0.65 31.70
C GLY A 158 -14.09 2.08 31.83
N ARG A 159 -12.98 2.22 32.56
CA ARG A 159 -12.28 3.51 32.75
C ARG A 159 -11.49 3.96 31.52
N LYS A 160 -11.02 3.03 30.69
CA LYS A 160 -10.33 3.33 29.41
C LYS A 160 -11.28 3.49 28.22
N VAL A 161 -12.60 3.29 28.37
CA VAL A 161 -13.61 3.40 27.28
C VAL A 161 -13.88 4.85 26.83
N HIS A 162 -13.31 5.87 27.46
CA HIS A 162 -13.51 7.27 27.04
C HIS A 162 -12.55 7.75 25.92
N GLY A 163 -11.80 6.84 25.27
CA GLY A 163 -10.95 7.15 24.11
C GLY A 163 -11.63 6.79 22.77
N PRO A 164 -11.39 7.56 21.68
CA PRO A 164 -12.15 7.49 20.42
C PRO A 164 -11.84 6.29 19.51
N GLU A 165 -11.01 5.33 19.93
CA GLU A 165 -10.64 4.19 19.10
C GLU A 165 -11.10 2.86 19.71
N MET A 166 -12.24 2.37 19.23
CA MET A 166 -12.53 0.93 19.27
C MET A 166 -13.07 0.46 17.92
N SER A 167 -12.53 -0.67 17.46
CA SER A 167 -13.09 -1.48 16.39
C SER A 167 -14.49 -1.97 16.79
N GLY A 168 -15.46 -1.86 15.87
CA GLY A 168 -16.89 -2.10 16.14
C GLY A 168 -17.22 -3.48 16.72
N SER A 169 -16.34 -4.47 16.60
CA SER A 169 -16.48 -5.79 17.21
C SER A 169 -16.32 -5.77 18.74
N MET A 170 -15.48 -4.91 19.32
CA MET A 170 -15.34 -4.80 20.79
C MET A 170 -16.55 -4.12 21.45
N VAL A 171 -17.17 -3.15 20.75
CA VAL A 171 -18.37 -2.43 21.24
C VAL A 171 -19.58 -3.36 21.38
N LEU A 172 -19.72 -4.30 20.44
CA LEU A 172 -20.83 -5.27 20.45
C LEU A 172 -20.68 -6.33 21.54
N ILE A 173 -19.44 -6.74 21.84
CA ILE A 173 -19.12 -7.67 22.93
C ILE A 173 -19.45 -7.03 24.28
N TYR A 174 -19.07 -5.75 24.48
CA TYR A 174 -19.38 -5.02 25.71
C TYR A 174 -20.89 -4.79 25.91
N LYS A 175 -21.62 -4.40 24.84
CA LYS A 175 -23.09 -4.20 24.88
C LYS A 175 -23.86 -5.50 25.15
N SER A 176 -23.44 -6.63 24.56
CA SER A 176 -24.06 -7.93 24.83
C SER A 176 -23.83 -8.42 26.27
N TRP A 177 -22.67 -8.13 26.85
CA TRP A 177 -22.38 -8.47 28.24
C TRP A 177 -23.18 -7.63 29.24
N LEU A 178 -23.32 -6.31 28.98
CA LEU A 178 -24.13 -5.39 29.79
C LEU A 178 -25.63 -5.75 29.79
N MET A 179 -26.17 -6.23 28.66
CA MET A 179 -27.58 -6.64 28.59
C MET A 179 -27.87 -7.98 29.30
N ARG A 180 -26.85 -8.82 29.55
CA ARG A 180 -27.01 -10.16 30.13
C ARG A 180 -26.68 -10.22 31.62
N SER A 181 -26.06 -9.19 32.18
CA SER A 181 -25.74 -9.11 33.61
C SER A 181 -26.82 -8.31 34.33
N SER A 182 -27.75 -9.02 34.95
CA SER A 182 -28.83 -8.48 35.77
C SER A 182 -28.25 -7.79 37.02
N TRP A 183 -27.86 -6.53 36.92
CA TRP A 183 -27.46 -5.71 38.07
C TRP A 183 -28.70 -5.11 38.76
N PRO A 184 -28.71 -4.96 40.10
CA PRO A 184 -29.85 -4.38 40.82
C PRO A 184 -30.08 -2.92 40.42
N THR A 185 -31.33 -2.58 40.16
CA THR A 185 -31.84 -1.40 39.42
C THR A 185 -31.61 -0.04 40.09
N ASN A 186 -31.02 0.05 41.29
CA ASN A 186 -31.02 1.29 42.08
C ASN A 186 -29.79 2.21 41.91
N ARG A 187 -28.86 1.92 40.99
CA ARG A 187 -27.70 2.81 40.71
C ARG A 187 -27.73 3.52 39.36
N PHE A 188 -28.76 3.28 38.55
CA PHE A 188 -28.92 3.93 37.23
C PHE A 188 -29.72 5.24 37.30
N GLN A 189 -30.64 5.38 38.27
CA GLN A 189 -31.42 6.62 38.41
C GLN A 189 -30.56 7.82 38.84
N ASP A 190 -29.48 7.59 39.58
CA ASP A 190 -28.61 8.65 40.09
C ASP A 190 -27.60 9.17 39.03
N ILE A 191 -27.27 8.33 38.04
CA ILE A 191 -26.37 8.70 36.94
C ILE A 191 -27.16 9.44 35.86
N GLY A 192 -28.38 9.00 35.54
CA GLY A 192 -29.27 9.70 34.59
C GLY A 192 -29.61 11.14 35.02
N ARG A 193 -29.79 11.36 36.34
CA ARG A 193 -30.07 12.69 36.90
C ARG A 193 -28.85 13.63 36.87
N LYS A 194 -27.63 13.10 36.90
CA LYS A 194 -26.38 13.89 36.77
C LYS A 194 -26.05 14.27 35.32
N VAL A 195 -26.41 13.43 34.35
CA VAL A 195 -26.16 13.70 32.93
C VAL A 195 -27.10 14.79 32.39
N GLN A 196 -28.40 14.76 32.73
CA GLN A 196 -29.35 15.81 32.32
C GLN A 196 -29.00 17.21 32.86
N ASN A 197 -28.47 17.32 34.08
CA ASN A 197 -28.03 18.61 34.64
C ASN A 197 -26.74 19.16 34.01
N SER A 198 -25.97 18.32 33.29
CA SER A 198 -24.71 18.73 32.65
C SER A 198 -24.89 19.20 31.20
N GLU A 199 -25.97 18.78 30.53
CA GLU A 199 -26.31 19.21 29.17
C GLU A 199 -27.15 20.50 29.16
N GLY A 200 -27.96 20.76 30.19
CA GLY A 200 -28.71 22.00 30.34
C GLY A 200 -27.86 23.26 30.57
N ASN A 201 -26.56 23.12 30.89
CA ASN A 201 -25.67 24.24 31.20
C ASN A 201 -24.64 24.53 30.09
N ARG A 202 -24.78 23.92 28.90
CA ARG A 202 -23.87 24.12 27.75
C ARG A 202 -24.50 24.75 26.51
N LEU A 203 -25.78 25.13 26.56
CA LEU A 203 -26.49 25.83 25.48
C LEU A 203 -26.87 27.28 25.83
N GLY A 204 -26.22 27.89 26.82
CA GLY A 204 -26.58 29.22 27.36
C GLY A 204 -25.53 30.33 27.22
N SER A 205 -24.58 30.26 26.27
CA SER A 205 -23.53 31.28 26.18
C SER A 205 -22.93 31.48 24.79
N ILE A 206 -23.77 31.70 23.77
CA ILE A 206 -23.37 32.44 22.56
C ILE A 206 -24.51 33.36 22.10
N GLU A 207 -24.73 34.48 22.80
CA GLU A 207 -25.31 35.72 22.25
C GLU A 207 -24.77 36.92 23.04
N THR A 208 -23.96 37.76 22.37
CA THR A 208 -23.80 39.24 22.46
C THR A 208 -22.34 39.68 22.27
N THR A 209 -22.01 40.13 21.05
CA THR A 209 -21.46 41.47 20.72
C THR A 209 -21.38 41.57 19.20
#